data_AF-L5KPY6-F1
#
_entry.id   AF-L5KPY6-F1
#
_cell.length_a   1.000
_cell.length_b   1.000
_cell.length_c   1.000
_cell.angle_alpha   90.00
_cell.angle_beta   90.00
_cell.angle_gamma   90.00
#
_symmetry.space_group_name_H-M   'P 1'
#
loop_
_entity.id
_entity.type
_entity.pdbx_description
1 polymer ?
#
loop_
_entity_poly.entity_id
_entity_poly.type
_entity_poly.pdbx_seq_one_letter_code
_entity_poly.pdbx_strand_id
1 'polypeptide(L)'
;MSPWIQPKPRDTRVFCHISIIFFLDTFSNHHTLSSRFIQEIEHALGLGPAKQCPLREFLTVYIKNIFLHQVLAEINKEIEGVTKTSDPLKILANADTMKVLGVQRPLLQSTIIVEKTVQDLMNLMHDLSAYSDQFLNMVCVKLQEYKDTCTAAYRGIVQSEEKLVISASWAKDDDISRLLKSLPNWINMAQPKQLRPKREDEEDFIRAAFGKESEVLIGNLGDKLIPPQDILRDVSDLKALANMHESLEWLAGRTKSAFSSLSTSQMLSPAQDSHVSMDLTPVSEQIMQTLSELARSFQDMADRCLLVLHLEVRVHCFHYLIPLAKEGNYAIVANVESMDYDPLVVKLNKDISAIEEAMSASLQQHKFQYIFEGLGHLISCILINGAQYFRRISESGIKKMCRNIFVLQQNLTNITMSREADLDFARQYYEMLYNTADELLNLVVDQGVKYTELEYIHALTLLHRSQTGVGDQTTQNTRLQRLKEIICEQAAIKQATKDKKITTV
;
A
#
# COMPACT_ATOMS: atom_id res chain seq x y z
N MET A 1 8.27 -35.72 52.62
CA MET A 1 8.99 -34.95 51.58
C MET A 1 8.10 -34.89 50.35
N SER A 2 7.39 -33.79 50.16
CA SER A 2 6.60 -33.50 48.96
C SER A 2 6.87 -32.04 48.61
N PRO A 3 7.26 -31.71 47.37
CA PRO A 3 7.74 -30.38 47.04
C PRO A 3 6.57 -29.41 46.84
N TRP A 4 6.76 -28.21 47.37
CA TRP A 4 5.90 -27.05 47.19
C TRP A 4 5.87 -26.63 45.72
N ILE A 5 4.68 -26.67 45.11
CA ILE A 5 4.40 -26.07 43.80
C ILE A 5 4.18 -24.57 44.03
N GLN A 6 5.10 -23.74 43.55
CA GLN A 6 4.90 -22.30 43.44
C GLN A 6 3.83 -22.01 42.38
N PRO A 7 2.80 -21.19 42.66
CA PRO A 7 1.87 -20.74 41.62
C PRO A 7 2.57 -19.76 40.68
N LYS A 8 2.50 -20.03 39.37
CA LYS A 8 2.87 -19.06 38.31
C LYS A 8 2.08 -17.75 38.48
N PRO A 9 2.67 -16.58 38.18
CA PRO A 9 1.96 -15.31 38.23
C PRO A 9 0.81 -15.33 37.21
N ARG A 10 -0.42 -15.14 37.68
CA ARG A 10 -1.59 -14.94 36.83
C ARG A 10 -1.51 -13.56 36.18
N ASP A 11 -1.88 -13.53 34.92
CA ASP A 11 -1.84 -12.40 33.99
C ASP A 11 -2.52 -11.14 34.56
N THR A 12 -1.73 -10.11 34.88
CA THR A 12 -2.21 -8.82 35.40
C THR A 12 -3.10 -8.06 34.40
N ARG A 13 -3.07 -8.44 33.12
CA ARG A 13 -3.86 -7.84 32.03
C ARG A 13 -5.35 -8.20 32.10
N VAL A 14 -5.68 -9.41 32.55
CA VAL A 14 -7.06 -9.87 32.71
C VAL A 14 -7.74 -9.13 33.87
N PHE A 15 -6.98 -8.78 34.92
CA PHE A 15 -7.50 -8.04 36.07
C PHE A 15 -7.84 -6.58 35.77
N CYS A 16 -7.07 -5.86 34.94
CA CYS A 16 -7.40 -4.48 34.56
C CYS A 16 -8.64 -4.41 33.66
N HIS A 17 -8.75 -5.30 32.67
CA HIS A 17 -9.92 -5.34 31.78
C HIS A 17 -11.20 -5.73 32.51
N ILE A 18 -11.10 -6.68 33.43
CA ILE A 18 -12.23 -7.04 34.31
C ILE A 18 -12.54 -5.89 35.25
N SER A 19 -11.57 -5.15 35.77
CA SER A 19 -11.86 -4.02 36.68
C SER A 19 -12.61 -2.89 35.98
N ILE A 20 -12.21 -2.50 34.77
CA ILE A 20 -12.92 -1.48 34.00
C ILE A 20 -14.29 -1.99 33.56
N ILE A 21 -14.39 -3.18 32.95
CA ILE A 21 -15.69 -3.73 32.51
C ILE A 21 -16.63 -3.94 33.71
N PHE A 22 -16.14 -4.45 34.84
CA PHE A 22 -16.96 -4.63 36.05
C PHE A 22 -17.34 -3.28 36.66
N PHE A 23 -16.47 -2.27 36.63
CA PHE A 23 -16.81 -0.92 37.07
C PHE A 23 -17.80 -0.26 36.10
N LEU A 24 -17.70 -0.47 34.80
CA LEU A 24 -18.61 0.01 33.76
C LEU A 24 -19.99 -0.66 33.83
N ASP A 25 -20.05 -1.99 33.96
CA ASP A 25 -21.30 -2.74 34.12
C ASP A 25 -21.98 -2.35 35.44
N THR A 26 -21.21 -2.16 36.50
CA THR A 26 -21.75 -1.73 37.80
C THR A 26 -22.20 -0.27 37.70
N PHE A 27 -21.40 0.63 37.13
CA PHE A 27 -21.71 2.06 37.08
C PHE A 27 -22.80 2.41 36.06
N SER A 28 -22.86 1.78 34.89
CA SER A 28 -23.90 2.01 33.88
C SER A 28 -25.29 1.56 34.36
N ASN A 29 -25.38 0.33 34.88
CA ASN A 29 -26.62 -0.16 35.50
C ASN A 29 -27.03 0.69 36.70
N HIS A 30 -26.08 1.17 37.50
CA HIS A 30 -26.39 2.07 38.61
C HIS A 30 -26.64 3.52 38.20
N HIS A 31 -26.14 4.03 37.07
CA HIS A 31 -26.28 5.44 36.70
C HIS A 31 -27.70 5.75 36.19
N THR A 32 -28.31 4.87 35.40
CA THR A 32 -29.71 5.02 34.98
C THR A 32 -30.68 4.89 36.16
N LEU A 33 -30.44 3.94 37.06
CA LEU A 33 -31.15 3.79 38.34
C LEU A 33 -30.92 5.00 39.27
N SER A 34 -29.69 5.49 39.35
CA SER A 34 -29.29 6.66 40.15
C SER A 34 -29.92 7.95 39.60
N SER A 35 -30.01 8.11 38.27
CA SER A 35 -30.63 9.29 37.66
C SER A 35 -32.13 9.35 37.97
N ARG A 36 -32.82 8.21 37.96
CA ARG A 36 -34.23 8.13 38.39
C ARG A 36 -34.37 8.40 39.88
N PHE A 37 -33.52 7.81 40.71
CA PHE A 37 -33.51 8.03 42.15
C PHE A 37 -33.24 9.50 42.54
N ILE A 38 -32.32 10.16 41.84
CA ILE A 38 -32.03 11.59 42.01
C ILE A 38 -33.24 12.43 41.62
N GLN A 39 -33.93 12.11 40.51
CA GLN A 39 -35.16 12.79 40.12
C GLN A 39 -36.28 12.60 41.15
N GLU A 40 -36.42 11.39 41.72
CA GLU A 40 -37.38 11.11 42.79
C GLU A 40 -37.06 11.91 44.07
N ILE A 41 -35.79 12.02 44.45
CA ILE A 41 -35.34 12.85 45.58
C ILE A 41 -35.60 14.34 45.30
N GLU A 42 -35.27 14.83 44.11
CA GLU A 42 -35.49 16.23 43.71
C GLU A 42 -36.99 16.58 43.72
N HIS A 43 -37.83 15.66 43.24
CA HIS A 43 -39.28 15.79 43.30
C HIS A 43 -39.80 15.76 44.75
N ALA A 44 -39.32 14.84 45.58
CA ALA A 44 -39.71 14.73 46.99
C ALA A 44 -39.28 15.95 47.83
N LEU A 45 -38.16 16.59 47.48
CA LEU A 45 -37.66 17.80 48.14
C LEU A 45 -38.31 19.10 47.63
N GLY A 46 -39.22 19.04 46.66
CA GLY A 46 -39.88 20.21 46.08
C GLY A 46 -38.91 21.18 45.40
N LEU A 47 -37.77 20.69 44.92
CA LEU A 47 -36.77 21.51 44.25
C LEU A 47 -37.28 21.82 42.83
N GLY A 48 -37.42 23.11 42.50
CA GLY A 48 -37.76 23.54 41.14
C GLY A 48 -36.67 23.19 40.13
N PRO A 49 -36.94 23.28 38.81
CA PRO A 49 -36.03 22.83 37.74
C PRO A 49 -34.64 23.49 37.75
N ALA A 50 -34.46 24.59 38.49
CA ALA A 50 -33.19 25.30 38.64
C ALA A 50 -32.37 24.91 39.89
N LYS A 51 -32.93 24.13 40.84
CA LYS A 51 -32.22 23.71 42.06
C LYS A 51 -31.91 22.22 42.01
N GLN A 52 -30.62 21.88 41.93
CA GLN A 52 -30.15 20.50 41.98
C GLN A 52 -30.02 20.04 43.43
N CYS A 53 -30.31 18.76 43.72
CA CYS A 53 -30.07 18.24 45.06
C CYS A 53 -28.55 18.08 45.31
N PRO A 54 -28.08 18.10 46.59
CA PRO A 54 -26.66 17.95 46.90
C PRO A 54 -26.02 16.67 46.36
N LEU A 55 -26.81 15.60 46.21
CA LEU A 55 -26.36 14.34 45.61
C LEU A 55 -26.03 14.51 44.12
N ARG A 56 -26.86 15.26 43.38
CA ARG A 56 -26.63 15.55 41.95
C ARG A 56 -25.42 16.45 41.74
N GLU A 57 -25.24 17.44 42.62
CA GLU A 57 -24.06 18.30 42.60
C GLU A 57 -22.78 17.52 42.90
N PHE A 58 -22.80 16.69 43.95
CA PHE A 58 -21.68 15.79 44.28
C PHE A 58 -21.32 14.85 43.13
N LEU A 59 -22.30 14.17 42.53
CA LEU A 59 -22.06 13.26 41.41
C LEU A 59 -21.52 13.98 40.18
N THR A 60 -22.04 15.18 39.88
CA THR A 60 -21.54 15.98 38.76
C THR A 60 -20.08 16.37 38.96
N VAL A 61 -19.72 16.80 40.17
CA VAL A 61 -18.34 17.14 40.55
C VAL A 61 -17.44 15.91 40.50
N TYR A 62 -17.90 14.78 41.05
CA TYR A 62 -17.15 13.52 41.04
C TYR A 62 -16.89 13.03 39.61
N ILE A 63 -17.92 13.01 38.76
CA ILE A 63 -17.78 12.56 37.37
C ILE A 63 -16.79 13.45 36.62
N LYS A 64 -16.99 14.78 36.66
CA LYS A 64 -16.14 15.73 35.93
C LYS A 64 -14.69 15.74 36.43
N ASN A 65 -14.49 15.73 37.74
CA ASN A 65 -13.17 16.01 38.31
C ASN A 65 -12.38 14.76 38.68
N ILE A 66 -13.02 13.61 38.88
CA ILE A 66 -12.35 12.39 39.35
C ILE A 66 -12.50 11.27 38.31
N PHE A 67 -13.73 10.87 38.00
CA PHE A 67 -13.98 9.71 37.15
C PHE A 67 -13.38 9.86 35.74
N LEU A 68 -13.66 10.98 35.07
CA LEU A 68 -13.16 11.22 33.71
C LEU A 68 -11.62 11.26 33.64
N HIS A 69 -10.98 11.85 34.66
CA HIS A 69 -9.51 11.84 34.75
C HIS A 69 -8.96 10.43 34.99
N GLN A 70 -9.63 9.62 35.81
CA GLN A 70 -9.21 8.26 36.08
C GLN A 70 -9.33 7.38 34.83
N VAL A 71 -10.45 7.48 34.10
CA VAL A 71 -10.66 6.79 32.81
C VAL A 71 -9.55 7.17 31.82
N LEU A 72 -9.26 8.47 31.68
CA LEU A 72 -8.17 8.94 30.84
C LEU A 72 -6.81 8.38 31.25
N ALA A 73 -6.49 8.37 32.55
CA ALA A 73 -5.20 7.89 33.05
C ALA A 73 -5.00 6.38 32.81
N GLU A 74 -6.05 5.58 33.00
CA GLU A 74 -6.01 4.13 32.78
C GLU A 74 -5.86 3.80 31.29
N ILE A 75 -6.63 4.47 30.42
CA ILE A 75 -6.53 4.33 28.96
C ILE A 75 -5.13 4.71 28.46
N ASN A 76 -4.60 5.86 28.91
CA ASN A 76 -3.27 6.31 28.51
C ASN A 76 -2.20 5.29 28.87
N LYS A 77 -2.30 4.71 30.06
CA LYS A 77 -1.34 3.68 30.51
C LYS A 77 -1.35 2.45 29.60
N GLU A 78 -2.52 2.03 29.11
CA GLU A 78 -2.63 0.87 28.22
C GLU A 78 -2.05 1.16 26.83
N ILE A 79 -2.41 2.29 26.22
CA ILE A 79 -1.90 2.71 24.90
C ILE A 79 -0.39 2.94 24.94
N GLU A 80 0.12 3.64 25.95
CA GLU A 80 1.56 3.89 26.10
C GLU A 80 2.37 2.59 26.22
N GLY A 81 1.80 1.57 26.88
CA GLY A 81 2.43 0.26 27.05
C GLY A 81 2.71 -0.47 25.72
N VAL A 82 2.01 -0.12 24.65
CA VAL A 82 2.19 -0.74 23.32
C VAL A 82 2.77 0.20 22.26
N THR A 83 2.55 1.51 22.40
CA THR A 83 3.04 2.53 21.44
C THR A 83 4.47 3.01 21.74
N LYS A 84 4.89 3.08 23.00
CA LYS A 84 6.25 3.53 23.40
C LYS A 84 7.29 2.41 23.43
N THR A 85 7.00 1.26 22.81
CA THR A 85 7.97 0.18 22.66
C THR A 85 9.01 0.53 21.59
N SER A 86 10.15 -0.15 21.57
CA SER A 86 11.24 0.16 20.62
C SER A 86 10.85 -0.08 19.15
N ASP A 87 9.90 -0.97 18.87
CA ASP A 87 9.47 -1.29 17.51
C ASP A 87 7.97 -1.67 17.48
N PRO A 88 7.07 -0.68 17.65
CA PRO A 88 5.64 -0.93 17.81
C PRO A 88 4.99 -1.47 16.53
N LEU A 89 5.62 -1.29 15.36
CA LEU A 89 5.12 -1.81 14.08
C LEU A 89 5.41 -3.30 13.86
N LYS A 90 6.27 -3.92 14.68
CA LYS A 90 6.58 -5.36 14.59
C LYS A 90 5.81 -6.22 15.58
N ILE A 91 5.04 -5.61 16.48
CA ILE A 91 4.20 -6.33 17.45
C ILE A 91 2.83 -6.60 16.83
N LEU A 92 2.61 -7.84 16.40
CA LEU A 92 1.36 -8.29 15.78
C LEU A 92 0.44 -8.95 16.80
N ALA A 93 -0.86 -8.85 16.55
CA ALA A 93 -1.87 -9.52 17.33
C ALA A 93 -1.78 -11.04 17.20
N ASN A 94 -2.13 -11.76 18.26
CA ASN A 94 -2.11 -13.22 18.27
C ASN A 94 -3.25 -13.84 17.46
N ALA A 95 -3.10 -15.10 17.06
CA ALA A 95 -4.06 -15.81 16.20
C ALA A 95 -5.48 -15.88 16.81
N ASP A 96 -5.61 -15.98 18.13
CA ASP A 96 -6.91 -16.02 18.80
C ASP A 96 -7.66 -14.69 18.65
N THR A 97 -6.96 -13.56 18.84
CA THR A 97 -7.53 -12.21 18.66
C THR A 97 -7.97 -12.01 17.21
N MET A 98 -7.13 -12.43 16.26
CA MET A 98 -7.43 -12.34 14.82
C MET A 98 -8.70 -13.12 14.45
N LYS A 99 -8.87 -14.32 15.02
CA LYS A 99 -10.05 -15.16 14.81
C LYS A 99 -11.32 -14.51 15.37
N VAL A 100 -11.24 -13.94 16.57
CA VAL A 100 -12.37 -13.23 17.20
C VAL A 100 -12.80 -12.02 16.38
N LEU A 101 -11.83 -11.27 15.84
CA LEU A 101 -12.08 -10.10 15.00
C LEU A 101 -12.49 -10.44 13.55
N GLY A 102 -12.47 -11.71 13.16
CA GLY A 102 -12.85 -12.15 11.82
C GLY A 102 -11.90 -11.66 10.70
N VAL A 103 -10.67 -11.31 11.04
CA VAL A 103 -9.68 -10.75 10.11
C VAL A 103 -8.71 -11.82 9.62
N GLN A 104 -8.38 -11.78 8.32
CA GLN A 104 -7.59 -12.82 7.65
C GLN A 104 -6.08 -12.52 7.60
N ARG A 105 -5.66 -11.31 7.96
CA ARG A 105 -4.28 -10.85 7.84
C ARG A 105 -3.82 -10.08 9.08
N PRO A 106 -2.57 -10.28 9.55
CA PRO A 106 -2.11 -9.76 10.83
C PRO A 106 -2.36 -8.26 11.00
N LEU A 107 -2.89 -7.89 12.15
CA LEU A 107 -3.02 -6.50 12.56
C LEU A 107 -1.98 -6.17 13.63
N LEU A 108 -1.56 -4.91 13.68
CA LEU A 108 -0.72 -4.38 14.74
C LEU A 108 -1.47 -4.43 16.08
N GLN A 109 -0.79 -4.91 17.12
CA GLN A 109 -1.36 -4.98 18.45
C GLN A 109 -1.76 -3.58 18.97
N SER A 110 -1.01 -2.55 18.61
CA SER A 110 -1.30 -1.15 18.97
C SER A 110 -2.61 -0.67 18.35
N THR A 111 -2.91 -1.03 17.09
CA THR A 111 -4.18 -0.68 16.42
C THR A 111 -5.37 -1.29 17.14
N ILE A 112 -5.28 -2.56 17.53
CA ILE A 112 -6.38 -3.26 18.21
C ILE A 112 -6.68 -2.62 19.56
N ILE A 113 -5.64 -2.25 20.31
CA ILE A 113 -5.81 -1.60 21.62
C ILE A 113 -6.45 -0.21 21.46
N VAL A 114 -6.04 0.55 20.45
CA VAL A 114 -6.64 1.86 20.15
C VAL A 114 -8.10 1.71 19.74
N GLU A 115 -8.43 0.75 18.86
CA GLU A 115 -9.82 0.50 18.46
C GLU A 115 -10.70 0.10 19.64
N LYS A 116 -10.19 -0.80 20.50
CA LYS A 116 -10.88 -1.22 21.72
C LYS A 116 -11.12 -0.05 22.67
N THR A 117 -10.11 0.78 22.87
CA THR A 117 -10.21 2.01 23.67
C THR A 117 -11.30 2.92 23.13
N VAL A 118 -11.35 3.11 21.81
CA VAL A 118 -12.40 3.91 21.18
C VAL A 118 -13.77 3.28 21.46
N GLN A 119 -13.93 1.97 21.30
CA GLN A 119 -15.20 1.30 21.58
C GLN A 119 -15.62 1.42 23.05
N ASP A 120 -14.69 1.30 24.00
CA ASP A 120 -14.96 1.44 25.43
C ASP A 120 -15.39 2.87 25.78
N LEU A 121 -14.74 3.89 25.21
CA LEU A 121 -15.14 5.30 25.33
C LEU A 121 -16.51 5.57 24.70
N MET A 122 -16.81 4.95 23.56
CA MET A 122 -18.11 5.06 22.90
C MET A 122 -19.23 4.43 23.75
N ASN A 123 -18.97 3.28 24.40
CA ASN A 123 -19.93 2.65 25.30
C ASN A 123 -20.19 3.54 26.54
N LEU A 124 -19.11 4.05 27.14
CA LEU A 124 -19.17 5.04 28.22
C LEU A 124 -19.98 6.28 27.86
N MET A 125 -19.81 6.78 26.63
CA MET A 125 -20.56 7.91 26.11
C MET A 125 -22.06 7.60 26.03
N HIS A 126 -22.45 6.38 25.66
CA HIS A 126 -23.86 5.96 25.68
C HIS A 126 -24.42 5.85 27.11
N ASP A 127 -23.63 5.32 28.06
CA ASP A 127 -24.04 5.18 29.46
C ASP A 127 -24.16 6.54 30.19
N LEU A 128 -23.30 7.49 29.81
CA LEU A 128 -23.16 8.81 30.41
C LEU A 128 -23.35 9.92 29.36
N SER A 129 -24.50 9.90 28.68
CA SER A 129 -24.83 10.79 27.55
C SER A 129 -24.68 12.29 27.82
N ALA A 130 -24.87 12.73 29.07
CA ALA A 130 -24.66 14.12 29.50
C ALA A 130 -23.19 14.59 29.41
N TYR A 131 -22.25 13.66 29.23
CA TYR A 131 -20.82 13.89 29.10
C TYR A 131 -20.30 13.48 27.71
N SER A 132 -21.20 13.31 26.73
CA SER A 132 -20.89 12.81 25.39
C SER A 132 -19.77 13.57 24.69
N ASP A 133 -19.82 14.90 24.67
CA ASP A 133 -18.76 15.74 24.11
C ASP A 133 -17.39 15.49 24.76
N GLN A 134 -17.35 15.21 26.06
CA GLN A 134 -16.08 14.94 26.75
C GLN A 134 -15.50 13.61 26.29
N PHE A 135 -16.30 12.54 26.24
CA PHE A 135 -15.85 11.24 25.74
C PHE A 135 -15.44 11.28 24.27
N LEU A 136 -16.20 11.98 23.41
CA LEU A 136 -15.84 12.11 22.01
C LEU A 136 -14.56 12.93 21.81
N ASN A 137 -14.33 13.96 22.62
CA ASN A 137 -13.04 14.65 22.63
C ASN A 137 -11.89 13.73 23.07
N MET A 138 -12.11 12.84 24.04
CA MET A 138 -11.11 11.81 24.41
C MET A 138 -10.82 10.88 23.22
N VAL A 139 -11.84 10.44 22.49
CA VAL A 139 -11.69 9.65 21.26
C VAL A 139 -10.85 10.40 20.22
N CYS A 140 -11.16 11.67 19.94
CA CYS A 140 -10.36 12.51 19.05
C CYS A 140 -8.89 12.55 19.44
N VAL A 141 -8.60 12.81 20.73
CA VAL A 141 -7.23 12.89 21.25
C VAL A 141 -6.51 11.55 21.09
N LYS A 142 -7.14 10.43 21.46
CA LYS A 142 -6.51 9.09 21.34
C LYS A 142 -6.22 8.72 19.89
N LEU A 143 -7.16 8.98 18.98
CA LEU A 143 -6.95 8.72 17.55
C LEU A 143 -5.85 9.62 16.97
N GLN A 144 -5.79 10.90 17.36
CA GLN A 144 -4.76 11.83 16.91
C GLN A 144 -3.36 11.41 17.40
N GLU A 145 -3.20 11.06 18.68
CA GLU A 145 -1.94 10.55 19.22
C GLU A 145 -1.47 9.27 18.50
N TYR A 146 -2.41 8.37 18.19
CA TYR A 146 -2.08 7.15 17.46
C TYR A 146 -1.64 7.44 16.03
N LYS A 147 -2.34 8.34 15.34
CA LYS A 147 -1.93 8.84 14.01
C LYS A 147 -0.53 9.41 14.02
N ASP A 148 -0.18 10.20 15.04
CA ASP A 148 1.16 10.80 15.16
C ASP A 148 2.23 9.72 15.39
N THR A 149 1.92 8.72 16.21
CA THR A 149 2.78 7.53 16.42
C THR A 149 3.03 6.78 15.12
N CYS A 150 1.96 6.49 14.37
CA CYS A 150 2.02 5.84 13.07
C CYS A 150 2.83 6.67 12.06
N THR A 151 2.63 7.99 12.01
CA THR A 151 3.37 8.90 11.14
C THR A 151 4.86 8.89 11.44
N ALA A 152 5.23 8.92 12.72
CA ALA A 152 6.63 8.85 13.16
C ALA A 152 7.27 7.51 12.79
N ALA A 153 6.56 6.40 13.01
CA ALA A 153 7.06 5.07 12.68
C ALA A 153 7.20 4.86 11.16
N TYR A 154 6.23 5.31 10.35
CA TYR A 154 6.34 5.32 8.90
C TYR A 154 7.58 6.11 8.44
N ARG A 155 7.78 7.32 8.97
CA ARG A 155 8.97 8.14 8.65
C ARG A 155 10.27 7.44 9.03
N GLY A 156 10.30 6.75 10.17
CA GLY A 156 11.47 5.98 10.62
C GLY A 156 11.87 4.86 9.65
N ILE A 157 10.92 4.32 8.87
CA ILE A 157 11.20 3.33 7.83
C ILE A 157 11.63 3.99 6.51
N VAL A 158 10.91 5.02 6.07
CA VAL A 158 11.07 5.55 4.70
C VAL A 158 12.09 6.69 4.56
N GLN A 159 12.70 7.15 5.66
CA GLN A 159 13.70 8.21 5.65
C GLN A 159 15.09 7.68 6.02
N SER A 160 16.08 8.05 5.21
CA SER A 160 17.51 7.79 5.44
C SER A 160 18.27 9.11 5.29
N GLU A 161 19.07 9.48 6.29
CA GLU A 161 19.89 10.72 6.30
C GLU A 161 19.08 11.98 5.87
N GLU A 162 17.90 12.15 6.47
CA GLU A 162 16.93 13.24 6.20
C GLU A 162 16.26 13.24 4.81
N LYS A 163 16.64 12.32 3.91
CA LYS A 163 16.05 12.16 2.58
C LYS A 163 15.06 10.98 2.58
N LEU A 164 13.95 11.14 1.86
CA LEU A 164 13.05 10.03 1.58
C LEU A 164 13.70 9.07 0.57
N VAL A 165 13.53 7.76 0.78
CA VAL A 165 13.76 6.77 -0.27
C VAL A 165 12.90 7.09 -1.51
N ILE A 166 13.32 6.62 -2.68
CA ILE A 166 12.70 7.02 -3.96
C ILE A 166 11.20 6.66 -3.99
N SER A 167 10.83 5.46 -3.55
CA SER A 167 9.44 4.99 -3.52
C SER A 167 8.55 5.89 -2.65
N ALA A 168 9.04 6.32 -1.49
CA ALA A 168 8.32 7.20 -0.58
C ALA A 168 8.26 8.65 -1.08
N SER A 169 9.28 9.11 -1.78
CA SER A 169 9.25 10.40 -2.49
C SER A 169 8.19 10.38 -3.60
N TRP A 170 8.15 9.33 -4.42
CA TRP A 170 7.16 9.19 -5.49
C TRP A 170 5.73 8.99 -4.96
N ALA A 171 5.55 8.21 -3.89
CA ALA A 171 4.26 8.11 -3.20
C ALA A 171 3.87 9.41 -2.46
N LYS A 172 4.80 10.36 -2.30
CA LYS A 172 4.52 11.70 -1.77
C LYS A 172 4.14 12.71 -2.84
N ASP A 173 4.59 12.48 -4.06
CA ASP A 173 4.25 13.31 -5.19
C ASP A 173 2.75 13.17 -5.53
N ASP A 174 2.02 14.28 -5.52
CA ASP A 174 0.58 14.29 -5.71
C ASP A 174 0.18 13.90 -7.15
N ASP A 175 1.02 14.20 -8.14
CA ASP A 175 0.75 13.89 -9.54
C ASP A 175 0.97 12.40 -9.82
N ILE A 176 2.09 11.84 -9.33
CA ILE A 176 2.36 10.39 -9.41
C ILE A 176 1.29 9.63 -8.63
N SER A 177 1.00 10.03 -7.40
CA SER A 177 0.01 9.35 -6.56
C SER A 177 -1.39 9.40 -7.19
N ARG A 178 -1.80 10.54 -7.75
CA ARG A 178 -3.09 10.68 -8.43
C ARG A 178 -3.15 9.82 -9.69
N LEU A 179 -2.07 9.78 -10.48
CA LEU A 179 -1.98 8.91 -11.64
C LEU A 179 -2.17 7.45 -11.23
N LEU A 180 -1.34 6.93 -10.32
CA LEU A 180 -1.38 5.52 -9.90
C LEU A 180 -2.74 5.15 -9.31
N LYS A 181 -3.34 6.02 -8.48
CA LYS A 181 -4.67 5.79 -7.91
C LYS A 181 -5.81 5.84 -8.94
N SER A 182 -5.59 6.49 -10.10
CA SER A 182 -6.57 6.53 -11.20
C SER A 182 -6.53 5.30 -12.10
N LEU A 183 -5.45 4.50 -12.01
CA LEU A 183 -5.29 3.34 -12.89
C LEU A 183 -6.24 2.19 -12.50
N PRO A 184 -6.71 1.39 -13.48
CA PRO A 184 -7.59 0.25 -13.26
C PRO A 184 -7.09 -0.75 -12.22
N ASN A 185 -5.79 -1.02 -12.16
CA ASN A 185 -5.19 -1.95 -11.20
C ASN A 185 -5.33 -1.48 -9.73
N TRP A 186 -5.21 -0.17 -9.46
CA TRP A 186 -5.48 0.37 -8.12
C TRP A 186 -6.95 0.24 -7.74
N ILE A 187 -7.85 0.64 -8.65
CA ILE A 187 -9.31 0.57 -8.43
C ILE A 187 -9.74 -0.88 -8.19
N ASN A 188 -9.20 -1.81 -8.98
CA ASN A 188 -9.46 -3.23 -8.86
C ASN A 188 -8.93 -3.83 -7.57
N MET A 189 -7.79 -3.33 -7.07
CA MET A 189 -7.22 -3.75 -5.80
C MET A 189 -8.09 -3.33 -4.62
N ALA A 190 -8.78 -2.19 -4.67
CA ALA A 190 -9.60 -1.73 -3.55
C ALA A 190 -10.77 -2.68 -3.18
N GLN A 191 -11.09 -3.68 -4.01
CA GLN A 191 -12.11 -4.69 -3.72
C GLN A 191 -11.66 -6.12 -4.05
N PRO A 192 -12.06 -7.13 -3.26
CA PRO A 192 -11.83 -8.54 -3.58
C PRO A 192 -12.38 -8.92 -4.96
N LYS A 193 -11.65 -9.79 -5.68
CA LYS A 193 -12.00 -10.19 -7.06
C LYS A 193 -13.44 -10.69 -7.25
N GLN A 194 -14.02 -11.32 -6.23
CA GLN A 194 -15.39 -11.86 -6.23
C GLN A 194 -16.48 -10.78 -6.33
N LEU A 195 -16.18 -9.56 -5.89
CA LEU A 195 -17.13 -8.44 -5.85
C LEU A 195 -17.04 -7.56 -7.12
N ARG A 196 -16.11 -7.86 -8.03
CA ARG A 196 -15.86 -7.04 -9.23
C ARG A 196 -16.78 -7.44 -10.40
N PRO A 197 -17.36 -6.47 -11.12
CA PRO A 197 -18.10 -6.74 -12.35
C PRO A 197 -17.12 -7.18 -13.46
N LYS A 198 -17.40 -8.30 -14.13
CA LYS A 198 -16.62 -8.78 -15.29
C LYS A 198 -16.79 -7.82 -16.47
N ARG A 199 -15.68 -7.35 -17.05
CA ARG A 199 -15.66 -6.54 -18.28
C ARG A 199 -14.88 -7.27 -19.37
N GLU A 200 -15.38 -7.24 -20.60
CA GLU A 200 -14.74 -7.93 -21.73
C GLU A 200 -13.37 -7.33 -22.11
N ASP A 201 -13.19 -6.01 -21.93
CA ASP A 201 -11.95 -5.29 -22.27
C ASP A 201 -10.97 -5.11 -21.08
N GLU A 202 -11.21 -5.77 -19.94
CA GLU A 202 -10.46 -5.52 -18.68
C GLU A 202 -8.94 -5.71 -18.86
N GLU A 203 -8.52 -6.71 -19.63
CA GLU A 203 -7.10 -7.03 -19.84
C GLU A 203 -6.35 -5.95 -20.63
N ASP A 204 -6.98 -5.37 -21.66
CA ASP A 204 -6.36 -4.33 -22.48
C ASP A 204 -6.24 -3.01 -21.71
N PHE A 205 -7.23 -2.66 -20.89
CA PHE A 205 -7.15 -1.50 -19.99
C PHE A 205 -6.05 -1.68 -18.94
N ILE A 206 -5.91 -2.89 -18.38
CA ILE A 206 -4.84 -3.19 -17.43
C ILE A 206 -3.46 -3.11 -18.10
N ARG A 207 -3.30 -3.65 -19.31
CA ARG A 207 -2.04 -3.55 -20.06
C ARG A 207 -1.67 -2.09 -20.38
N ALA A 208 -2.64 -1.29 -20.79
CA ALA A 208 -2.43 0.15 -21.01
C ALA A 208 -2.01 0.88 -19.71
N ALA A 209 -2.57 0.48 -18.56
CA ALA A 209 -2.20 1.02 -17.26
C ALA A 209 -0.74 0.73 -16.90
N PHE A 210 -0.27 -0.50 -17.14
CA PHE A 210 1.14 -0.85 -16.92
C PHE A 210 2.07 -0.04 -17.82
N GLY A 211 1.71 0.17 -19.08
CA GLY A 211 2.45 1.03 -19.99
C GLY A 211 2.55 2.47 -19.50
N LYS A 212 1.42 3.05 -19.05
CA LYS A 212 1.40 4.42 -18.53
C LYS A 212 2.22 4.59 -17.26
N GLU A 213 2.14 3.61 -16.37
CA GLU A 213 2.95 3.58 -15.17
C GLU A 213 4.46 3.52 -15.50
N SER A 214 4.88 2.52 -16.28
CA SER A 214 6.28 2.34 -16.66
C SER A 214 6.87 3.58 -17.33
N GLU A 215 6.12 4.21 -18.24
CA GLU A 215 6.51 5.45 -18.92
C GLU A 215 6.83 6.56 -17.90
N VAL A 216 5.95 6.77 -16.92
CA VAL A 216 6.09 7.84 -15.93
C VAL A 216 7.23 7.55 -14.96
N LEU A 217 7.39 6.31 -14.50
CA LEU A 217 8.47 5.96 -13.58
C LEU A 217 9.84 6.02 -14.24
N ILE A 218 9.97 5.51 -15.47
CA ILE A 218 11.21 5.60 -16.26
C ILE A 218 11.51 7.08 -16.56
N GLY A 219 10.51 7.85 -16.99
CA GLY A 219 10.68 9.28 -17.29
C GLY A 219 11.14 10.11 -16.08
N ASN A 220 10.56 9.86 -14.90
CA ASN A 220 10.92 10.56 -13.67
C ASN A 220 12.32 10.18 -13.15
N LEU A 221 12.73 8.92 -13.30
CA LEU A 221 14.06 8.49 -12.92
C LEU A 221 15.13 9.08 -13.86
N GLY A 222 14.83 9.10 -15.16
CA GLY A 222 15.76 9.49 -16.22
C GLY A 222 16.98 8.56 -16.26
N ASP A 223 18.16 9.14 -16.46
CA ASP A 223 19.40 8.40 -16.68
C ASP A 223 20.15 8.00 -15.38
N LYS A 224 19.54 8.21 -14.22
CA LYS A 224 20.20 8.07 -12.92
C LYS A 224 20.34 6.61 -12.50
N LEU A 225 21.49 6.28 -11.91
CA LEU A 225 21.65 5.04 -11.14
C LEU A 225 21.08 5.26 -9.74
N ILE A 226 20.39 4.23 -9.23
CA ILE A 226 19.81 4.26 -7.88
C ILE A 226 20.83 3.65 -6.92
N PRO A 227 21.33 4.41 -5.92
CA PRO A 227 22.28 3.87 -4.97
C PRO A 227 21.56 3.05 -3.87
N PRO A 228 22.24 2.13 -3.17
CA PRO A 228 21.61 1.22 -2.21
C PRO A 228 20.93 1.90 -1.00
N GLN A 229 21.31 3.13 -0.66
CA GLN A 229 20.70 3.90 0.43
C GLN A 229 19.36 4.56 0.06
N ASP A 230 19.05 4.64 -1.24
CA ASP A 230 17.82 5.25 -1.75
C ASP A 230 16.67 4.22 -1.89
N ILE A 231 16.90 2.97 -1.46
CA ILE A 231 15.96 1.83 -1.51
C ILE A 231 15.77 1.20 -0.11
N LEU A 232 14.60 0.62 0.13
CA LEU A 232 14.27 -0.14 1.34
C LEU A 232 14.77 -1.58 1.22
N ARG A 233 15.91 -1.86 1.87
CA ARG A 233 16.59 -3.16 1.80
C ARG A 233 16.16 -4.15 2.88
N ASP A 234 15.68 -3.65 4.02
CA ASP A 234 15.22 -4.53 5.10
C ASP A 234 13.81 -5.03 4.81
N VAL A 235 13.71 -6.32 4.52
CA VAL A 235 12.43 -7.00 4.29
C VAL A 235 11.52 -6.93 5.53
N SER A 236 12.09 -6.83 6.73
CA SER A 236 11.32 -6.63 7.96
C SER A 236 10.61 -5.27 7.96
N ASP A 237 11.19 -4.24 7.36
CA ASP A 237 10.59 -2.91 7.31
C ASP A 237 9.49 -2.85 6.24
N LEU A 238 9.69 -3.53 5.10
CA LEU A 238 8.63 -3.74 4.12
C LEU A 238 7.44 -4.48 4.74
N LYS A 239 7.73 -5.54 5.50
CA LYS A 239 6.72 -6.28 6.26
C LYS A 239 5.99 -5.39 7.26
N ALA A 240 6.69 -4.51 7.96
CA ALA A 240 6.09 -3.54 8.88
C ALA A 240 5.14 -2.56 8.16
N LEU A 241 5.54 -2.03 6.99
CA LEU A 241 4.67 -1.18 6.16
C LEU A 241 3.42 -1.93 5.68
N ALA A 242 3.54 -3.20 5.31
CA ALA A 242 2.41 -4.03 4.88
C ALA A 242 1.40 -4.28 6.02
N ASN A 243 1.89 -4.62 7.22
CA ASN A 243 1.02 -4.79 8.39
C ASN A 243 0.40 -3.46 8.83
N MET A 244 1.15 -2.37 8.72
CA MET A 244 0.64 -1.02 8.98
C MET A 244 -0.48 -0.64 8.00
N HIS A 245 -0.35 -0.99 6.72
CA HIS A 245 -1.42 -0.82 5.74
C HIS A 245 -2.71 -1.55 6.15
N GLU A 246 -2.65 -2.87 6.40
CA GLU A 246 -3.84 -3.65 6.79
C GLU A 246 -4.48 -3.12 8.08
N SER A 247 -3.64 -2.73 9.04
CA SER A 247 -4.09 -2.24 10.34
C SER A 247 -4.77 -0.88 10.26
N LEU A 248 -4.20 0.06 9.50
CA LEU A 248 -4.76 1.40 9.37
C LEU A 248 -6.01 1.44 8.50
N GLU A 249 -6.08 0.60 7.45
CA GLU A 249 -7.30 0.44 6.67
C GLU A 249 -8.43 -0.14 7.53
N TRP A 250 -8.12 -1.19 8.31
CA TRP A 250 -9.07 -1.79 9.24
C TRP A 250 -9.58 -0.76 10.26
N LEU A 251 -8.67 -0.02 10.91
CA LEU A 251 -9.03 1.02 11.87
C LEU A 251 -9.89 2.10 11.22
N ALA A 252 -9.51 2.61 10.04
CA ALA A 252 -10.28 3.61 9.31
C ALA A 252 -11.71 3.13 9.05
N GLY A 253 -11.90 1.86 8.67
CA GLY A 253 -13.22 1.25 8.48
C GLY A 253 -14.03 1.18 9.77
N ARG A 254 -13.42 0.71 10.87
CA ARG A 254 -14.05 0.63 12.19
C ARG A 254 -14.48 2.01 12.70
N THR A 255 -13.58 2.98 12.61
CA THR A 255 -13.79 4.38 12.99
C THR A 255 -14.94 5.00 12.17
N LYS A 256 -14.97 4.85 10.84
CA LYS A 256 -16.08 5.33 10.00
C LYS A 256 -17.43 4.70 10.38
N SER A 257 -17.44 3.39 10.61
CA SER A 257 -18.65 2.66 11.01
C SER A 257 -19.17 3.08 12.40
N ALA A 258 -18.27 3.37 13.34
CA ALA A 258 -18.63 3.81 14.68
C ALA A 258 -19.27 5.22 14.66
N PHE A 259 -18.88 6.08 13.72
CA PHE A 259 -19.39 7.46 13.68
C PHE A 259 -20.64 7.64 12.81
N SER A 260 -20.83 6.78 11.81
CA SER A 260 -22.08 6.74 11.04
C SER A 260 -23.26 6.24 11.89
N SER A 261 -23.04 5.32 12.83
CA SER A 261 -24.07 4.84 13.76
C SER A 261 -24.51 5.92 14.75
N LEU A 262 -23.61 6.81 15.17
CA LEU A 262 -23.92 7.97 16.01
C LEU A 262 -24.84 8.96 15.31
N SER A 263 -24.51 9.29 14.06
CA SER A 263 -25.29 10.23 13.24
C SER A 263 -26.70 9.68 12.97
N THR A 264 -26.82 8.36 12.75
CA THR A 264 -28.11 7.70 12.51
C THR A 264 -28.98 7.62 13.77
N SER A 265 -28.37 7.39 14.94
CA SER A 265 -29.08 7.34 16.22
C SER A 265 -29.70 8.69 16.61
N GLN A 266 -29.14 9.81 16.12
CA GLN A 266 -29.73 11.14 16.30
C GLN A 266 -30.98 11.39 15.44
N MET A 267 -31.15 10.69 14.31
CA MET A 267 -32.28 10.92 13.39
C MET A 267 -33.52 10.07 13.69
N LEU A 268 -33.39 9.03 14.53
CA LEU A 268 -34.47 8.08 14.80
C LEU A 268 -35.24 8.34 16.11
N SER A 269 -35.05 9.47 16.79
CA SER A 269 -35.96 9.86 17.88
C SER A 269 -37.36 10.14 17.30
N PRO A 270 -38.39 9.32 17.59
CA PRO A 270 -39.73 9.55 17.09
C PRO A 270 -40.29 10.82 17.76
N ALA A 271 -40.90 11.68 16.96
CA ALA A 271 -41.83 12.68 17.45
C ALA A 271 -42.96 11.97 18.22
N GLN A 272 -42.84 11.91 19.54
CA GLN A 272 -43.96 11.63 20.43
C GLN A 272 -44.10 12.81 21.40
N ASP A 273 -45.22 13.51 21.25
CA ASP A 273 -45.72 14.53 22.15
C ASP A 273 -45.72 14.02 23.60
N SER A 274 -44.85 14.56 24.45
CA SER A 274 -45.17 14.99 25.82
C SER A 274 -43.91 15.51 26.52
N HIS A 275 -44.05 16.70 27.11
CA HIS A 275 -43.08 17.42 27.91
C HIS A 275 -42.31 16.55 28.92
N VAL A 276 -41.02 16.28 28.68
CA VAL A 276 -39.84 16.59 29.53
C VAL A 276 -38.61 16.43 28.62
N SER A 277 -38.05 17.53 28.11
CA SER A 277 -36.83 17.51 27.30
C SER A 277 -35.65 17.13 28.19
N MET A 278 -35.25 15.86 28.20
CA MET A 278 -33.83 15.53 28.35
C MET A 278 -33.18 15.90 27.03
N ASP A 279 -32.70 17.14 26.93
CA ASP A 279 -31.90 17.62 25.81
C ASP A 279 -30.71 16.68 25.63
N LEU A 280 -30.80 15.76 24.67
CA LEU A 280 -29.63 15.25 23.97
C LEU A 280 -28.95 16.48 23.39
N THR A 281 -27.90 16.94 24.06
CA THR A 281 -27.07 18.03 23.57
C THR A 281 -26.59 17.62 22.19
N PRO A 282 -26.82 18.43 21.13
CA PRO A 282 -26.33 18.09 19.82
C PRO A 282 -24.81 17.94 19.92
N VAL A 283 -24.31 16.71 19.71
CA VAL A 283 -22.88 16.44 19.64
C VAL A 283 -22.29 17.49 18.71
N SER A 284 -21.23 18.17 19.16
CA SER A 284 -20.66 19.27 18.39
C SER A 284 -20.30 18.81 16.98
N GLU A 285 -20.89 19.45 15.97
CA GLU A 285 -20.63 19.19 14.54
C GLU A 285 -19.13 19.22 14.23
N GLN A 286 -18.39 20.07 14.95
CA GLN A 286 -16.94 20.18 14.87
C GLN A 286 -16.20 18.91 15.32
N ILE A 287 -16.70 18.21 16.34
CA ILE A 287 -16.13 16.94 16.82
C ILE A 287 -16.35 15.86 15.76
N MET A 288 -17.56 15.76 15.20
CA MET A 288 -17.88 14.79 14.14
C MET A 288 -17.05 15.04 12.87
N GLN A 289 -16.79 16.30 12.52
CA GLN A 289 -15.88 16.65 11.43
C GLN A 289 -14.45 16.18 11.73
N THR A 290 -13.93 16.48 12.94
CA THR A 290 -12.58 16.06 13.37
C THR A 290 -12.42 14.54 13.30
N LEU A 291 -13.41 13.81 13.80
CA LEU A 291 -13.46 12.35 13.76
C LEU A 291 -13.47 11.79 12.33
N SER A 292 -14.22 12.44 11.43
CA SER A 292 -14.25 12.08 10.01
C SER A 292 -12.91 12.34 9.31
N GLU A 293 -12.25 13.45 9.64
CA GLU A 293 -10.91 13.79 9.14
C GLU A 293 -9.85 12.81 9.64
N LEU A 294 -9.91 12.41 10.92
CA LEU A 294 -9.03 11.39 11.49
C LEU A 294 -9.19 10.05 10.76
N ALA A 295 -10.43 9.59 10.58
CA ALA A 295 -10.72 8.35 9.86
C ALA A 295 -10.22 8.38 8.41
N ARG A 296 -10.35 9.53 7.73
CA ARG A 296 -9.79 9.73 6.39
C ARG A 296 -8.26 9.68 6.42
N SER A 297 -7.62 10.31 7.40
CA SER A 297 -6.17 10.34 7.49
C SER A 297 -5.53 8.96 7.73
N PHE A 298 -6.22 8.06 8.45
CA PHE A 298 -5.78 6.66 8.56
C PHE A 298 -5.88 5.92 7.23
N GLN A 299 -6.96 6.13 6.48
CA GLN A 299 -7.08 5.57 5.12
C GLN A 299 -5.99 6.09 4.20
N ASP A 300 -5.73 7.41 4.20
CA ASP A 300 -4.71 8.02 3.35
C ASP A 300 -3.31 7.48 3.67
N MET A 301 -3.02 7.22 4.95
CA MET A 301 -1.77 6.62 5.38
C MET A 301 -1.68 5.14 4.99
N ALA A 302 -2.79 4.39 5.11
CA ALA A 302 -2.86 3.01 4.64
C ALA A 302 -2.57 2.93 3.13
N ASP A 303 -3.25 3.76 2.33
CA ASP A 303 -3.04 3.84 0.89
C ASP A 303 -1.58 4.18 0.54
N ARG A 304 -0.99 5.13 1.28
CA ARG A 304 0.41 5.53 1.07
C ARG A 304 1.38 4.40 1.38
N CYS A 305 1.17 3.62 2.44
CA CYS A 305 1.99 2.44 2.71
C CYS A 305 1.94 1.45 1.54
N LEU A 306 0.75 1.19 0.98
CA LEU A 306 0.59 0.28 -0.14
C LEU A 306 1.23 0.80 -1.44
N LEU A 307 1.09 2.09 -1.74
CA LEU A 307 1.77 2.73 -2.86
C LEU A 307 3.29 2.66 -2.73
N VAL A 308 3.83 2.89 -1.52
CA VAL A 308 5.28 2.75 -1.28
C VAL A 308 5.73 1.34 -1.58
N LEU A 309 5.05 0.31 -1.09
CA LEU A 309 5.41 -1.09 -1.36
C LEU A 309 5.39 -1.42 -2.86
N HIS A 310 4.36 -0.96 -3.57
CA HIS A 310 4.22 -1.16 -5.02
C HIS A 310 5.35 -0.49 -5.81
N LEU A 311 5.69 0.75 -5.44
CA LEU A 311 6.78 1.51 -6.04
C LEU A 311 8.15 0.96 -5.65
N GLU A 312 8.31 0.46 -4.43
CA GLU A 312 9.58 -0.06 -3.94
C GLU A 312 10.05 -1.25 -4.77
N VAL A 313 9.18 -2.21 -5.08
CA VAL A 313 9.53 -3.37 -5.94
C VAL A 313 10.00 -2.92 -7.33
N ARG A 314 9.44 -1.82 -7.85
CA ARG A 314 9.84 -1.21 -9.14
C ARG A 314 11.19 -0.51 -9.03
N VAL A 315 11.41 0.19 -7.92
CA VAL A 315 12.69 0.84 -7.59
C VAL A 315 13.81 -0.20 -7.44
N HIS A 316 13.55 -1.36 -6.83
CA HIS A 316 14.50 -2.49 -6.82
C HIS A 316 14.84 -2.97 -8.24
N CYS A 317 13.85 -3.09 -9.13
CA CYS A 317 14.13 -3.43 -10.54
C CYS A 317 15.06 -2.40 -11.21
N PHE A 318 14.82 -1.09 -11.01
CA PHE A 318 15.71 -0.06 -11.52
C PHE A 318 17.13 -0.16 -10.92
N HIS A 319 17.23 -0.36 -9.61
CA HIS A 319 18.50 -0.48 -8.89
C HIS A 319 19.39 -1.60 -9.44
N TYR A 320 18.81 -2.78 -9.71
CA TYR A 320 19.59 -3.93 -10.17
C TYR A 320 19.74 -4.01 -11.70
N LEU A 321 18.76 -3.54 -12.48
CA LEU A 321 18.75 -3.74 -13.94
C LEU A 321 19.35 -2.59 -14.75
N ILE A 322 19.31 -1.34 -14.27
CA ILE A 322 19.97 -0.24 -15.01
C ILE A 322 21.50 -0.43 -15.06
N PRO A 323 22.19 -0.80 -13.95
CA PRO A 323 23.63 -1.09 -14.00
C PRO A 323 23.97 -2.26 -14.93
N LEU A 324 23.05 -3.23 -15.10
CA LEU A 324 23.24 -4.36 -16.03
C LEU A 324 23.60 -3.87 -17.44
N ALA A 325 22.92 -2.83 -17.92
CA ALA A 325 23.15 -2.25 -19.24
C ALA A 325 24.32 -1.26 -19.28
N LYS A 326 24.50 -0.47 -18.20
CA LYS A 326 25.50 0.61 -18.14
C LYS A 326 26.90 0.12 -17.79
N GLU A 327 27.01 -0.91 -16.97
CA GLU A 327 28.26 -1.39 -16.37
C GLU A 327 28.60 -2.84 -16.79
N GLY A 328 27.60 -3.59 -17.26
CA GLY A 328 27.77 -4.98 -17.67
C GLY A 328 28.64 -5.14 -18.92
N ASN A 329 29.44 -6.22 -18.94
CA ASN A 329 30.27 -6.55 -20.09
C ASN A 329 29.61 -7.62 -20.98
N TYR A 330 29.00 -7.17 -22.08
CA TYR A 330 28.31 -8.00 -23.08
C TYR A 330 29.08 -8.13 -24.39
N ALA A 331 30.29 -7.56 -24.47
CA ALA A 331 31.11 -7.56 -25.67
C ALA A 331 32.05 -8.77 -25.75
N ILE A 332 32.36 -9.41 -24.62
CA ILE A 332 33.33 -10.52 -24.58
C ILE A 332 32.70 -11.77 -25.21
N VAL A 333 33.36 -12.29 -26.25
CA VAL A 333 33.20 -13.68 -26.74
C VAL A 333 33.99 -14.55 -25.78
N ALA A 334 33.32 -15.24 -24.89
CA ALA A 334 34.00 -15.68 -23.70
C ALA A 334 34.39 -17.16 -23.69
N ASN A 335 35.46 -17.39 -22.94
CA ASN A 335 35.82 -18.67 -22.35
C ASN A 335 34.70 -19.14 -21.39
N VAL A 336 34.83 -20.37 -20.89
CA VAL A 336 33.81 -21.20 -20.22
C VAL A 336 33.05 -20.51 -19.05
N GLU A 337 33.60 -19.49 -18.40
CA GLU A 337 32.96 -18.69 -17.32
C GLU A 337 31.84 -17.71 -17.79
N SER A 338 31.50 -17.70 -19.08
CA SER A 338 30.44 -16.84 -19.64
C SER A 338 29.07 -17.47 -19.78
N MET A 339 28.89 -18.68 -19.25
CA MET A 339 27.60 -19.36 -19.26
C MET A 339 26.72 -19.02 -18.06
N ASP A 340 27.27 -18.36 -17.04
CA ASP A 340 26.54 -18.01 -15.83
C ASP A 340 25.59 -16.82 -16.01
N TYR A 341 24.60 -16.74 -15.11
CA TYR A 341 23.71 -15.60 -14.97
C TYR A 341 24.47 -14.37 -14.49
N ASP A 342 23.97 -13.18 -14.82
CA ASP A 342 24.54 -11.98 -14.24
C ASP A 342 24.30 -11.92 -12.72
N PRO A 343 25.33 -11.62 -11.89
CA PRO A 343 25.18 -11.55 -10.45
C PRO A 343 24.11 -10.56 -9.98
N LEU A 344 23.87 -9.46 -10.71
CA LEU A 344 22.81 -8.50 -10.39
C LEU A 344 21.42 -9.09 -10.59
N VAL A 345 21.25 -9.91 -11.63
CA VAL A 345 20.00 -10.63 -11.89
C VAL A 345 19.72 -11.67 -10.82
N VAL A 346 20.75 -12.39 -10.38
CA VAL A 346 20.63 -13.35 -9.26
C VAL A 346 20.26 -12.65 -7.96
N LYS A 347 20.86 -11.47 -7.69
CA LYS A 347 20.52 -10.65 -6.51
C LYS A 347 19.07 -10.16 -6.58
N LEU A 348 18.64 -9.62 -7.72
CA LEU A 348 17.26 -9.15 -7.91
C LEU A 348 16.25 -10.28 -7.70
N ASN A 349 16.49 -11.49 -8.25
CA ASN A 349 15.59 -12.62 -8.03
C ASN A 349 15.45 -13.00 -6.55
N LYS A 350 16.56 -13.03 -5.81
CA LYS A 350 16.53 -13.31 -4.36
C LYS A 350 15.79 -12.23 -3.59
N ASP A 351 16.02 -10.97 -3.98
CA ASP A 351 15.42 -9.80 -3.37
C ASP A 351 13.90 -9.78 -3.59
N ILE A 352 13.43 -9.90 -4.84
CA ILE A 352 12.01 -10.00 -5.18
C ILE A 352 11.35 -11.18 -4.44
N SER A 353 11.99 -12.35 -4.40
CA SER A 353 11.44 -13.51 -3.67
C SER A 353 11.33 -13.28 -2.17
N ALA A 354 12.28 -12.60 -1.55
CA ALA A 354 12.19 -12.26 -0.13
C ALA A 354 11.08 -11.24 0.15
N ILE A 355 10.90 -10.26 -0.74
CA ILE A 355 9.79 -9.31 -0.66
C ILE A 355 8.45 -10.03 -0.85
N GLU A 356 8.36 -10.95 -1.81
CA GLU A 356 7.16 -11.75 -2.07
C GLU A 356 6.72 -12.52 -0.83
N GLU A 357 7.62 -13.27 -0.20
CA GLU A 357 7.32 -14.04 1.01
C GLU A 357 6.77 -13.13 2.13
N ALA A 358 7.40 -11.97 2.33
CA ALA A 358 6.98 -11.01 3.34
C ALA A 358 5.61 -10.39 3.04
N MET A 359 5.34 -10.03 1.78
CA MET A 359 4.08 -9.44 1.34
C MET A 359 2.94 -10.46 1.39
N SER A 360 3.19 -11.69 0.93
CA SER A 360 2.22 -12.80 0.94
C SER A 360 1.73 -13.14 2.35
N ALA A 361 2.65 -13.11 3.32
CA ALA A 361 2.34 -13.32 4.73
C ALA A 361 1.57 -12.17 5.40
N SER A 362 1.59 -10.96 4.82
CA SER A 362 1.12 -9.74 5.49
C SER A 362 -0.13 -9.13 4.84
N LEU A 363 -0.25 -9.19 3.51
CA LEU A 363 -1.31 -8.52 2.74
C LEU A 363 -2.43 -9.46 2.30
N GLN A 364 -3.64 -8.93 2.14
CA GLN A 364 -4.71 -9.65 1.46
C GLN A 364 -4.36 -9.93 0.00
N GLN A 365 -4.91 -11.01 -0.57
CA GLN A 365 -4.47 -11.52 -1.88
C GLN A 365 -4.53 -10.49 -3.02
N HIS A 366 -5.56 -9.65 -3.05
CA HIS A 366 -5.73 -8.65 -4.12
C HIS A 366 -4.75 -7.47 -3.99
N LYS A 367 -4.37 -7.10 -2.75
CA LYS A 367 -3.32 -6.11 -2.46
C LYS A 367 -1.95 -6.67 -2.78
N PHE A 368 -1.69 -7.92 -2.40
CA PHE A 368 -0.49 -8.65 -2.78
C PHE A 368 -0.32 -8.68 -4.31
N GLN A 369 -1.38 -9.03 -5.05
CA GLN A 369 -1.36 -9.02 -6.52
C GLN A 369 -1.00 -7.64 -7.08
N TYR A 370 -1.60 -6.58 -6.54
CA TYR A 370 -1.29 -5.21 -6.95
C TYR A 370 0.20 -4.87 -6.81
N ILE A 371 0.91 -5.35 -5.78
CA ILE A 371 2.35 -5.09 -5.62
C ILE A 371 3.16 -5.56 -6.84
N PHE A 372 2.87 -6.76 -7.35
CA PHE A 372 3.66 -7.43 -8.38
C PHE A 372 3.07 -7.33 -9.81
N GLU A 373 1.81 -6.92 -9.95
CA GLU A 373 1.20 -6.67 -11.26
C GLU A 373 1.96 -5.55 -12.01
N GLY A 374 2.12 -5.74 -13.32
CA GLY A 374 2.84 -4.81 -14.20
C GLY A 374 4.37 -4.89 -14.11
N LEU A 375 4.92 -5.66 -13.17
CA LEU A 375 6.37 -5.74 -12.97
C LEU A 375 7.11 -6.33 -14.17
N GLY A 376 6.55 -7.37 -14.82
CA GLY A 376 7.12 -7.94 -16.04
C GLY A 376 7.18 -6.94 -17.19
N HIS A 377 6.16 -6.08 -17.33
CA HIS A 377 6.16 -4.99 -18.30
C HIS A 377 7.25 -3.95 -17.99
N LEU A 378 7.38 -3.52 -16.73
CA LEU A 378 8.45 -2.60 -16.34
C LEU A 378 9.85 -3.17 -16.60
N ILE A 379 10.11 -4.42 -16.21
CA ILE A 379 11.40 -5.08 -16.46
C ILE A 379 11.68 -5.14 -17.96
N SER A 380 10.67 -5.46 -18.78
CA SER A 380 10.78 -5.45 -20.24
C SER A 380 11.21 -4.07 -20.76
N CYS A 381 10.54 -3.00 -20.32
CA CYS A 381 10.89 -1.63 -20.68
C CYS A 381 12.32 -1.26 -20.25
N ILE A 382 12.75 -1.61 -19.02
CA ILE A 382 14.10 -1.32 -18.53
C ILE A 382 15.13 -2.01 -19.41
N LEU A 383 14.93 -3.31 -19.70
CA LEU A 383 15.88 -4.10 -20.46
C LEU A 383 15.95 -3.67 -21.91
N ILE A 384 14.83 -3.40 -22.58
CA ILE A 384 14.82 -2.92 -23.98
C ILE A 384 15.47 -1.53 -24.08
N ASN A 385 15.08 -0.59 -23.22
CA ASN A 385 15.71 0.73 -23.20
C ASN A 385 17.19 0.68 -22.82
N GLY A 386 17.61 -0.35 -22.08
CA GLY A 386 19.00 -0.62 -21.74
C GLY A 386 19.91 -0.78 -22.96
N ALA A 387 19.37 -1.19 -24.11
CA ALA A 387 20.14 -1.45 -25.32
C ALA A 387 20.97 -0.24 -25.81
N GLN A 388 20.49 0.98 -25.53
CA GLN A 388 21.20 2.21 -25.89
C GLN A 388 22.58 2.32 -25.19
N TYR A 389 22.70 1.80 -23.96
CA TYR A 389 23.90 1.94 -23.12
C TYR A 389 25.00 0.94 -23.46
N PHE A 390 24.67 -0.19 -24.08
CA PHE A 390 25.71 -1.14 -24.48
C PHE A 390 26.67 -0.51 -25.48
N ARG A 391 27.97 -0.60 -25.18
CA ARG A 391 29.01 -0.17 -26.12
C ARG A 391 29.07 -1.11 -27.33
N ARG A 392 29.09 -2.42 -27.07
CA ARG A 392 29.06 -3.52 -28.04
C ARG A 392 28.38 -4.73 -27.42
N ILE A 393 27.80 -5.58 -28.26
CA ILE A 393 27.22 -6.86 -27.86
C ILE A 393 27.72 -7.98 -28.79
N SER A 394 28.14 -9.10 -28.21
CA SER A 394 28.54 -10.31 -28.95
C SER A 394 27.40 -11.34 -28.97
N GLU A 395 27.52 -12.39 -29.79
CA GLU A 395 26.55 -13.50 -29.80
C GLU A 395 26.42 -14.15 -28.41
N SER A 396 27.53 -14.34 -27.68
CA SER A 396 27.50 -14.80 -26.29
C SER A 396 26.85 -13.81 -25.34
N GLY A 397 27.01 -12.50 -25.58
CA GLY A 397 26.31 -11.43 -24.87
C GLY A 397 24.79 -11.51 -25.07
N ILE A 398 24.33 -11.73 -26.30
CA ILE A 398 22.91 -11.95 -26.61
C ILE A 398 22.39 -13.18 -25.84
N LYS A 399 23.10 -14.31 -25.91
CA LYS A 399 22.73 -15.54 -25.16
C LYS A 399 22.66 -15.28 -23.66
N LYS A 400 23.64 -14.55 -23.08
CA LYS A 400 23.64 -14.18 -21.66
C LYS A 400 22.42 -13.32 -21.31
N MET A 401 22.08 -12.32 -22.13
CA MET A 401 20.89 -11.49 -21.90
C MET A 401 19.60 -12.30 -21.98
N CYS A 402 19.45 -13.17 -22.98
CA CYS A 402 18.27 -14.03 -23.08
C CYS A 402 18.11 -14.96 -21.86
N ARG A 403 19.21 -15.52 -21.33
CA ARG A 403 19.20 -16.30 -20.07
C ARG A 403 18.80 -15.46 -18.86
N ASN A 404 19.32 -14.25 -18.75
CA ASN A 404 18.96 -13.31 -17.69
C ASN A 404 17.45 -12.98 -17.73
N ILE A 405 16.91 -12.69 -18.91
CA ILE A 405 15.47 -12.44 -19.10
C ILE A 405 14.65 -13.67 -18.71
N PHE A 406 15.08 -14.86 -19.14
CA PHE A 406 14.39 -16.11 -18.84
C PHE A 406 14.31 -16.39 -17.34
N VAL A 407 15.41 -16.18 -16.58
CA VAL A 407 15.38 -16.44 -15.13
C VAL A 407 14.53 -15.41 -14.37
N LEU A 408 14.48 -14.15 -14.82
CA LEU A 408 13.54 -13.14 -14.29
C LEU A 408 12.09 -13.53 -14.60
N GLN A 409 11.83 -13.98 -15.83
CA GLN A 409 10.51 -14.44 -16.26
C GLN A 409 10.02 -15.62 -15.42
N GLN A 410 10.88 -16.60 -15.16
CA GLN A 410 10.55 -17.75 -14.34
C GLN A 410 10.23 -17.33 -12.90
N ASN A 411 11.01 -16.43 -12.32
CA ASN A 411 10.76 -15.90 -10.97
C ASN A 411 9.39 -15.21 -10.91
N LEU A 412 9.11 -14.26 -11.81
CA LEU A 412 7.84 -13.54 -11.81
C LEU A 412 6.63 -14.44 -12.12
N THR A 413 6.76 -15.39 -13.05
CA THR A 413 5.68 -16.34 -13.35
C THR A 413 5.28 -17.14 -12.11
N ASN A 414 6.25 -17.53 -11.27
CA ASN A 414 5.99 -18.24 -10.02
C ASN A 414 5.30 -17.35 -8.98
N ILE A 415 5.57 -16.04 -8.98
CA ILE A 415 4.99 -15.08 -8.03
C ILE A 415 3.57 -14.70 -8.45
N THR A 416 3.39 -14.32 -9.72
CA THR A 416 2.11 -13.84 -10.24
C THR A 416 1.15 -14.99 -10.58
N MET A 417 1.67 -16.22 -10.69
CA MET A 417 0.95 -17.39 -11.20
C MET A 417 0.31 -17.12 -12.57
N SER A 418 0.96 -16.28 -13.38
CA SER A 418 0.49 -15.83 -14.67
C SER A 418 1.62 -15.75 -15.69
N ARG A 419 1.28 -15.77 -16.99
CA ARG A 419 2.29 -15.74 -18.04
C ARG A 419 2.83 -14.31 -18.22
N GLU A 420 4.14 -14.16 -18.07
CA GLU A 420 4.87 -12.91 -18.28
C GLU A 420 5.26 -12.72 -19.76
N ALA A 421 4.27 -12.39 -20.61
CA ALA A 421 4.46 -12.23 -22.06
C ALA A 421 5.35 -11.03 -22.43
N ASP A 422 5.38 -9.97 -21.61
CA ASP A 422 6.25 -8.81 -21.84
C ASP A 422 7.74 -9.17 -21.76
N LEU A 423 8.11 -10.20 -20.98
CA LEU A 423 9.49 -10.68 -20.93
C LEU A 423 9.85 -11.57 -22.11
N ASP A 424 8.88 -12.30 -22.68
CA ASP A 424 9.07 -12.94 -24.00
C ASP A 424 9.34 -11.87 -25.07
N PHE A 425 8.65 -10.74 -24.99
CA PHE A 425 8.83 -9.61 -25.89
C PHE A 425 10.23 -8.96 -25.75
N ALA A 426 10.72 -8.73 -24.53
CA ALA A 426 12.10 -8.29 -24.30
C ALA A 426 13.14 -9.29 -24.81
N ARG A 427 12.92 -10.60 -24.60
CA ARG A 427 13.83 -11.64 -25.11
C ARG A 427 13.92 -11.60 -26.64
N GLN A 428 12.78 -11.49 -27.32
CA GLN A 428 12.71 -11.38 -28.78
C GLN A 428 13.43 -10.13 -29.31
N TYR A 429 13.43 -9.02 -28.55
CA TYR A 429 14.16 -7.82 -28.92
C TYR A 429 15.67 -8.07 -29.01
N TYR A 430 16.23 -8.79 -28.04
CA TYR A 430 17.66 -9.15 -28.08
C TYR A 430 17.97 -10.25 -29.10
N GLU A 431 17.06 -11.19 -29.34
CA GLU A 431 17.21 -12.22 -30.39
C GLU A 431 17.26 -11.62 -31.80
N MET A 432 16.58 -10.49 -32.02
CA MET A 432 16.68 -9.75 -33.28
C MET A 432 18.13 -9.33 -33.59
N LEU A 433 18.98 -9.13 -32.58
CA LEU A 433 20.37 -8.74 -32.73
C LEU A 433 21.28 -9.86 -33.26
N TYR A 434 20.77 -11.09 -33.43
CA TYR A 434 21.49 -12.14 -34.19
C TYR A 434 21.57 -11.82 -35.69
N ASN A 435 20.68 -10.95 -36.19
CA ASN A 435 20.65 -10.54 -37.58
C ASN A 435 21.65 -9.41 -37.86
N THR A 436 22.02 -9.26 -39.13
CA THR A 436 22.64 -8.02 -39.62
C THR A 436 21.64 -6.87 -39.61
N ALA A 437 22.14 -5.63 -39.69
CA ALA A 437 21.28 -4.45 -39.71
C ALA A 437 20.29 -4.44 -40.90
N ASP A 438 20.68 -4.97 -42.05
CA ASP A 438 19.83 -5.03 -43.25
C ASP A 438 18.78 -6.15 -43.15
N GLU A 439 19.15 -7.31 -42.61
CA GLU A 439 18.21 -8.40 -42.28
C GLU A 439 17.18 -7.97 -41.23
N LEU A 440 17.58 -7.17 -40.24
CA LEU A 440 16.67 -6.57 -39.26
C LEU A 440 15.63 -5.69 -39.96
N LEU A 441 16.04 -4.82 -40.89
CA LEU A 441 15.11 -3.97 -41.64
C LEU A 441 14.11 -4.82 -42.46
N ASN A 442 14.59 -5.88 -43.12
CA ASN A 442 13.74 -6.82 -43.85
C ASN A 442 12.74 -7.51 -42.91
N LEU A 443 13.17 -7.89 -41.70
CA LEU A 443 12.28 -8.47 -40.68
C LEU A 443 11.12 -7.53 -40.33
N VAL A 444 11.36 -6.21 -40.23
CA VAL A 444 10.31 -5.22 -39.96
C VAL A 444 9.35 -5.07 -41.14
N VAL A 445 9.84 -5.20 -42.38
CA VAL A 445 8.99 -5.22 -43.57
C VAL A 445 8.08 -6.45 -43.57
N ASP A 446 8.65 -7.63 -43.33
CA ASP A 446 7.95 -8.91 -43.46
C ASP A 446 6.98 -9.18 -42.29
N GLN A 447 7.41 -8.85 -41.06
CA GLN A 447 6.66 -9.17 -39.83
C GLN A 447 5.89 -7.97 -39.25
N GLY A 448 6.11 -6.77 -39.81
CA GLY A 448 5.56 -5.52 -39.32
C GLY A 448 6.26 -4.95 -38.08
N VAL A 449 5.83 -3.74 -37.71
CA VAL A 449 6.38 -2.97 -36.58
C VAL A 449 5.90 -3.57 -35.25
N LYS A 450 6.87 -4.03 -34.43
CA LYS A 450 6.67 -4.59 -33.09
C LYS A 450 7.15 -3.66 -31.98
N TYR A 451 8.30 -3.01 -32.17
CA TYR A 451 8.91 -2.07 -31.22
C TYR A 451 8.67 -0.62 -31.66
N THR A 452 8.92 0.33 -30.77
CA THR A 452 8.90 1.76 -31.11
C THR A 452 10.06 2.12 -32.04
N GLU A 453 9.92 3.24 -32.77
CA GLU A 453 10.99 3.76 -33.63
C GLU A 453 12.32 3.92 -32.86
N LEU A 454 12.25 4.49 -31.65
CA LEU A 454 13.43 4.72 -30.82
C LEU A 454 14.12 3.41 -30.41
N GLU A 455 13.36 2.37 -30.07
CA GLU A 455 13.90 1.06 -29.72
C GLU A 455 14.58 0.38 -30.91
N TYR A 456 14.04 0.52 -32.12
CA TYR A 456 14.71 0.06 -33.34
C TYR A 456 15.98 0.86 -33.65
N ILE A 457 15.96 2.19 -33.43
CA ILE A 457 17.15 3.03 -33.57
C ILE A 457 18.26 2.56 -32.61
N HIS A 458 17.91 2.25 -31.35
CA HIS A 458 18.85 1.70 -30.38
C HIS A 458 19.45 0.37 -30.84
N ALA A 459 18.61 -0.55 -31.35
CA ALA A 459 19.05 -1.85 -31.87
C ALA A 459 20.03 -1.69 -33.05
N LEU A 460 19.66 -0.89 -34.07
CA LEU A 460 20.51 -0.65 -35.24
C LEU A 460 21.83 0.02 -34.86
N THR A 461 21.79 0.97 -33.92
CA THR A 461 22.99 1.65 -33.41
C THR A 461 23.88 0.69 -32.63
N LEU A 462 23.31 -0.23 -31.86
CA LEU A 462 24.07 -1.27 -31.18
C LEU A 462 24.70 -2.27 -32.17
N LEU A 463 23.96 -2.69 -33.20
CA LEU A 463 24.49 -3.56 -34.26
C LEU A 463 25.66 -2.89 -35.00
N HIS A 464 25.51 -1.61 -35.38
CA HIS A 464 26.56 -0.85 -36.06
C HIS A 464 27.84 -0.76 -35.21
N ARG A 465 27.72 -0.58 -33.89
CA ARG A 465 28.87 -0.57 -32.99
C ARG A 465 29.53 -1.94 -32.81
N SER A 466 28.78 -3.02 -32.98
CA SER A 466 29.15 -4.39 -32.57
C SER A 466 29.67 -5.26 -33.71
N GLN A 467 29.17 -5.09 -34.92
CA GLN A 467 29.55 -5.89 -36.09
C GLN A 467 30.70 -5.24 -36.87
N THR A 468 31.56 -6.06 -37.48
CA THR A 468 32.62 -5.59 -38.38
C THR A 468 32.12 -5.49 -39.82
N GLY A 469 32.62 -4.52 -40.60
CA GLY A 469 32.28 -4.41 -42.03
C GLY A 469 30.90 -3.81 -42.32
N VAL A 470 30.27 -3.16 -41.34
CA VAL A 470 28.92 -2.58 -41.43
C VAL A 470 28.85 -1.21 -42.14
N GLY A 471 29.92 -0.77 -42.77
CA GLY A 471 30.02 0.54 -43.43
C GLY A 471 30.34 1.69 -42.47
N ASP A 472 30.37 2.90 -43.01
CA ASP A 472 30.65 4.15 -42.30
C ASP A 472 29.36 4.77 -41.69
N GLN A 473 29.50 5.97 -41.11
CA GLN A 473 28.36 6.71 -40.55
C GLN A 473 27.29 7.02 -41.60
N THR A 474 27.68 7.22 -42.87
CA THR A 474 26.76 7.43 -43.99
C THR A 474 25.85 6.22 -44.18
N THR A 475 26.43 5.02 -44.15
CA THR A 475 25.70 3.75 -44.25
C THR A 475 24.71 3.59 -43.09
N GLN A 476 25.12 3.94 -41.87
CA GLN A 476 24.22 3.94 -40.72
C GLN A 476 23.05 4.91 -40.91
N ASN A 477 23.32 6.14 -41.34
CA ASN A 477 22.28 7.16 -41.55
C ASN A 477 21.26 6.72 -42.61
N THR A 478 21.71 6.09 -43.70
CA THR A 478 20.82 5.51 -44.72
C THR A 478 19.92 4.43 -44.13
N ARG A 479 20.44 3.54 -43.29
CA ARG A 479 19.64 2.51 -42.61
C ARG A 479 18.61 3.10 -41.65
N LEU A 480 18.97 4.15 -40.90
CA LEU A 480 18.05 4.85 -40.01
C LEU A 480 16.94 5.58 -40.79
N GLN A 481 17.28 6.18 -41.94
CA GLN A 481 16.28 6.78 -42.83
C GLN A 481 15.34 5.72 -43.41
N ARG A 482 15.89 4.57 -43.83
CA ARG A 482 15.10 3.46 -44.34
C ARG A 482 14.15 2.88 -43.28
N LEU A 483 14.59 2.79 -42.03
CA LEU A 483 13.74 2.39 -40.91
C LEU A 483 12.51 3.30 -40.80
N LYS A 484 12.69 4.63 -40.86
CA LYS A 484 11.60 5.60 -40.79
C LYS A 484 10.58 5.40 -41.91
N GLU A 485 11.06 5.21 -43.13
CA GLU A 485 10.22 4.91 -44.29
C GLU A 485 9.41 3.63 -44.07
N ILE A 486 10.05 2.54 -43.66
CA ILE A 486 9.39 1.25 -43.40
C ILE A 486 8.30 1.42 -42.33
N ILE A 487 8.58 2.14 -41.24
CA ILE A 487 7.60 2.37 -40.17
C ILE A 487 6.39 3.15 -40.70
N CYS A 488 6.61 4.20 -41.50
CA CYS A 488 5.53 4.94 -42.15
C CYS A 488 4.72 4.08 -43.12
N GLU A 489 5.38 3.27 -43.96
CA GLU A 489 4.75 2.33 -44.89
C GLU A 489 3.85 1.34 -44.13
N GLN A 490 4.37 0.74 -43.05
CA GLN A 490 3.62 -0.22 -42.22
C GLN A 490 2.45 0.42 -41.49
N ALA A 491 2.59 1.67 -41.02
CA ALA A 491 1.48 2.42 -40.43
C ALA A 491 0.35 2.67 -41.45
N ALA A 492 0.70 3.05 -42.68
CA ALA A 492 -0.26 3.24 -43.76
C ALA A 492 -0.97 1.92 -44.13
N ILE A 493 -0.24 0.80 -44.19
CA ILE A 493 -0.81 -0.53 -44.44
C ILE A 493 -1.81 -0.93 -43.33
N LYS A 494 -1.43 -0.74 -42.05
CA LYS A 494 -2.32 -1.02 -40.91
C LYS A 494 -3.59 -0.17 -40.99
N GLN A 495 -3.47 1.12 -41.30
CA GLN A 495 -4.61 2.02 -41.44
C GLN A 495 -5.54 1.61 -42.59
N ALA A 496 -4.99 1.35 -43.79
CA ALA A 496 -5.76 0.89 -44.94
C ALA A 496 -6.48 -0.45 -44.68
N THR A 497 -5.87 -1.34 -43.89
CA THR A 497 -6.49 -2.62 -43.50
C THR A 497 -7.65 -2.41 -42.52
N LYS A 498 -7.54 -1.44 -41.60
CA LYS A 498 -8.61 -1.07 -40.66
C LYS A 498 -9.79 -0.44 -41.41
N ASP A 499 -9.53 0.46 -42.35
CA ASP A 499 -10.57 1.14 -43.13
C ASP A 499 -11.33 0.17 -44.05
N LYS A 500 -10.64 -0.83 -44.64
CA LYS A 500 -11.29 -1.91 -45.39
C LYS A 500 -12.21 -2.77 -44.51
N LYS A 501 -11.82 -3.07 -43.28
CA LYS A 501 -12.68 -3.82 -42.34
C LYS A 501 -13.92 -3.04 -41.93
N ILE A 502 -13.83 -1.70 -41.82
CA ILE A 502 -14.99 -0.83 -41.51
C ILE A 502 -15.94 -0.71 -42.70
N THR A 503 -15.43 -0.76 -43.94
CA THR A 503 -16.24 -0.62 -45.17
C THR A 503 -16.93 -1.93 -45.60
N THR A 504 -16.54 -3.08 -45.01
CA THR A 504 -17.10 -4.41 -45.34
C THR A 504 -18.11 -4.90 -44.29
N VAL A 505 -18.46 -4.07 -43.31
CA VAL A 505 -19.55 -4.25 -42.34
C VAL A 505 -20.63 -3.25 -42.69
#